data_AF-A0A1M6ZML7-F1
#
_entry.id   AF-A0A1M6ZML7-F1
#
_cell.length_a   1.000
_cell.length_b   1.000
_cell.length_c   1.000
_cell.angle_alpha   90.00
_cell.angle_beta   90.00
_cell.angle_gamma   90.00
#
_symmetry.space_group_name_H-M   'P 1'
#
loop_
_entity.id
_entity.type
_entity.pdbx_description
1 polymer ?
#
loop_
_entity_poly.entity_id
_entity_poly.type
_entity_poly.pdbx_seq_one_letter_code
_entity_poly.pdbx_strand_id
1 'polypeptide(L)'
;MVFRGVTVDLLWGNTTIKQETESDKSEDDIAVLPHMRAGTGTSSIASGYPAIAIQEELAGAVEGKKIKIEVTVPDLDEMEVTLNLRVEGSFAEDHLFGYGYVKYDQGEDLKPSPNGTLDKSEMGEVFTVGGGYKISLEKSYEASRVSTGVSLEVVFVDNSGAGKTRSDEFVVRF
;
A
#
# COMPACT_ATOMS: atom_id res chain seq x y z
N MET A 1 5.83 -18.77 12.00
CA MET A 1 5.25 -20.12 12.14
C MET A 1 4.64 -20.44 10.78
N VAL A 2 5.18 -21.41 10.05
CA VAL A 2 4.84 -21.69 8.63
C VAL A 2 3.88 -22.87 8.59
N PHE A 3 2.70 -22.76 7.96
CA PHE A 3 1.87 -23.93 7.72
C PHE A 3 1.59 -24.10 6.23
N ARG A 4 2.07 -25.23 5.69
CA ARG A 4 1.96 -25.69 4.30
C ARG A 4 2.22 -24.63 3.23
N GLY A 5 3.30 -23.86 3.41
CA GLY A 5 3.82 -22.97 2.38
C GLY A 5 3.21 -21.57 2.35
N VAL A 6 2.23 -21.25 3.22
CA VAL A 6 1.81 -19.86 3.41
C VAL A 6 2.74 -19.16 4.40
N THR A 7 3.34 -18.05 3.99
CA THR A 7 4.18 -17.20 4.84
C THR A 7 3.71 -15.76 4.75
N VAL A 8 3.70 -15.05 5.88
CA VAL A 8 3.29 -13.65 5.95
C VAL A 8 4.41 -12.87 6.62
N ASP A 9 4.91 -11.85 5.93
CA ASP A 9 5.82 -10.84 6.46
C ASP A 9 5.07 -9.51 6.50
N LEU A 10 4.84 -9.01 7.71
CA LEU A 10 4.18 -7.73 7.97
C LEU A 10 5.22 -6.76 8.54
N LEU A 11 5.52 -5.71 7.77
CA LEU A 11 6.47 -4.67 8.10
C LEU A 11 5.76 -3.33 8.23
N TRP A 12 6.14 -2.54 9.22
CA TRP A 12 5.60 -1.19 9.41
C TRP A 12 6.71 -0.19 9.71
N GLY A 13 6.50 1.05 9.29
CA GLY A 13 7.43 2.14 9.53
C GLY A 13 6.75 3.51 9.52
N ASN A 14 7.36 4.49 10.16
CA ASN A 14 6.91 5.88 10.07
C ASN A 14 7.22 6.42 8.66
N THR A 15 6.32 7.22 8.10
CA THR A 15 6.48 7.88 6.81
C THR A 15 5.84 9.27 6.85
N THR A 16 6.10 10.09 5.84
CA THR A 16 5.37 11.35 5.60
C THR A 16 4.54 11.21 4.32
N ILE A 17 3.27 11.60 4.36
CA ILE A 17 2.35 11.58 3.22
C ILE A 17 2.23 13.01 2.71
N LYS A 18 2.60 13.27 1.46
CA LYS A 18 2.36 14.56 0.82
C LYS A 18 0.88 14.64 0.46
N GLN A 19 0.13 15.58 1.03
CA GLN A 19 -1.17 15.92 0.50
C GLN A 19 -0.94 16.70 -0.80
N GLU A 20 -1.24 16.09 -1.94
CA GLU A 20 -1.43 16.85 -3.16
C GLU A 20 -2.71 17.67 -2.97
N THR A 21 -2.56 18.94 -2.67
CA THR A 21 -3.68 19.88 -2.66
C THR A 21 -4.23 19.91 -4.09
N GLU A 22 -5.38 19.26 -4.32
CA GLU A 22 -6.18 19.48 -5.52
C GLU A 22 -6.62 20.96 -5.52
N SER A 23 -5.81 21.82 -6.12
CA SER A 23 -6.14 23.19 -6.42
C SER A 23 -5.36 23.60 -7.66
N ASP A 24 -5.72 22.98 -8.79
CA ASP A 24 -5.57 23.56 -10.12
C ASP A 24 -6.61 22.94 -11.07
N LYS A 25 -7.88 23.13 -10.71
CA LYS A 25 -9.00 23.16 -11.66
C LYS A 25 -9.63 24.55 -11.62
N SER A 26 -8.90 25.52 -12.14
CA SER A 26 -9.46 26.76 -12.61
C SER A 26 -8.67 27.17 -13.85
N GLU A 27 -9.28 27.00 -15.01
CA GLU A 27 -8.99 27.82 -16.16
C GLU A 27 -9.17 29.28 -15.74
N ASP A 28 -8.09 30.07 -15.77
CA ASP A 28 -8.08 31.42 -16.34
C ASP A 28 -6.68 32.06 -16.23
N ASP A 29 -6.14 32.40 -17.40
CA ASP A 29 -5.14 33.45 -17.69
C ASP A 29 -4.40 34.09 -16.50
N ILE A 30 -3.15 33.68 -16.27
CA ILE A 30 -2.15 34.58 -15.69
C ILE A 30 -0.91 34.61 -16.59
N ALA A 31 -0.80 35.74 -17.29
CA ALA A 31 0.26 36.10 -18.20
C ALA A 31 1.67 35.86 -17.63
N VAL A 32 2.48 35.16 -18.42
CA VAL A 32 3.94 35.08 -18.28
C VAL A 32 4.52 36.50 -18.24
N LEU A 33 5.08 36.91 -17.10
CA LEU A 33 5.90 38.13 -17.02
C LEU A 33 7.36 37.80 -17.40
N PRO A 34 7.90 38.39 -18.48
CA PRO A 34 9.20 38.01 -19.05
C PRO A 34 10.34 38.83 -18.43
N HIS A 35 10.72 38.55 -17.18
CA HIS A 35 11.87 39.23 -16.55
C HIS A 35 12.79 38.31 -15.75
N MET A 36 13.15 37.13 -16.28
CA MET A 36 14.36 36.43 -15.83
C MET A 36 15.11 35.85 -17.03
N ARG A 37 15.74 36.75 -17.79
CA ARG A 37 16.74 36.40 -18.78
C ARG A 37 17.99 35.90 -18.05
N ALA A 38 18.43 34.68 -18.33
CA ALA A 38 19.66 34.13 -17.78
C ALA A 38 20.88 34.97 -18.21
N GLY A 39 21.57 35.56 -17.23
CA GLY A 39 22.85 36.24 -17.41
C GLY A 39 23.99 35.25 -17.16
N THR A 40 24.73 34.93 -18.22
CA THR A 40 26.01 34.23 -18.17
C THR A 40 27.09 35.15 -17.60
N GLY A 41 27.88 34.67 -16.63
CA GLY A 41 29.08 35.40 -16.18
C GLY A 41 29.55 35.09 -14.76
N THR A 42 30.50 34.17 -14.67
CA THR A 42 31.50 33.94 -13.60
C THR A 42 31.58 34.98 -12.46
N SER A 43 31.49 34.51 -11.21
CA SER A 43 32.47 34.73 -10.11
C SER A 43 31.92 34.27 -8.76
N SER A 44 32.79 33.59 -8.00
CA SER A 44 32.62 33.09 -6.63
C SER A 44 31.96 34.06 -5.65
N ILE A 45 30.90 33.61 -4.94
CA ILE A 45 30.44 34.16 -3.64
C ILE A 45 29.75 32.98 -2.92
N ALA A 46 30.40 32.29 -1.97
CA ALA A 46 30.34 32.57 -0.52
C ALA A 46 28.90 32.81 0.01
N SER A 47 28.45 31.91 0.90
CA SER A 47 27.44 32.15 1.94
C SER A 47 26.20 33.00 1.57
N GLY A 48 25.06 32.36 1.31
CA GLY A 48 23.79 33.10 1.28
C GLY A 48 22.61 32.47 0.54
N TYR A 49 22.52 31.13 0.42
CA TYR A 49 21.26 30.54 -0.04
C TYR A 49 20.25 30.59 1.10
N PRO A 50 19.11 31.28 0.95
CA PRO A 50 18.03 31.16 1.92
C PRO A 50 17.43 29.75 1.78
N ALA A 51 17.18 29.12 2.92
CA ALA A 51 16.61 27.79 3.10
C ALA A 51 15.15 27.66 2.62
N ILE A 52 14.79 28.30 1.50
CA ILE A 52 13.41 28.39 1.01
C ILE A 52 13.06 27.21 0.09
N ALA A 53 14.04 26.63 -0.62
CA ALA A 53 13.80 25.46 -1.45
C ALA A 53 13.49 24.16 -0.66
N ILE A 54 13.79 24.13 0.65
CA ILE A 54 13.52 22.96 1.52
C ILE A 54 12.24 23.15 2.33
N GLN A 55 11.79 24.40 2.55
CA GLN A 55 10.58 24.67 3.34
C GLN A 55 9.27 24.53 2.55
N GLU A 56 9.28 24.73 1.23
CA GLU A 56 8.10 24.47 0.40
C GLU A 56 7.78 22.97 0.25
N GLU A 57 8.75 22.07 0.42
CA GLU A 57 8.55 20.63 0.24
C GLU A 57 7.85 19.93 1.43
N LEU A 58 7.77 20.61 2.57
CA LEU A 58 7.10 20.14 3.81
C LEU A 58 5.74 20.82 4.04
N ALA A 59 5.38 21.83 3.26
CA ALA A 59 4.08 22.47 3.34
C ALA A 59 3.01 21.49 2.85
N GLY A 60 2.28 20.85 3.78
CA GLY A 60 1.23 19.86 3.48
C GLY A 60 1.63 18.40 3.67
N ALA A 61 2.81 18.11 4.25
CA ALA A 61 3.18 16.75 4.63
C ALA A 61 2.54 16.37 5.98
N VAL A 62 1.77 15.27 6.00
CA VAL A 62 1.15 14.71 7.21
C VAL A 62 1.95 13.49 7.67
N GLU A 63 2.09 13.31 8.99
CA GLU A 63 2.68 12.09 9.54
C GLU A 63 1.83 10.87 9.20
N GLY A 64 2.47 9.82 8.72
CA GLY A 64 1.83 8.58 8.33
C GLY A 64 2.57 7.35 8.81
N LYS A 65 1.94 6.20 8.62
CA LYS A 65 2.54 4.88 8.73
C LYS A 65 2.53 4.23 7.36
N LYS A 66 3.68 3.71 6.95
CA LYS A 66 3.82 2.83 5.81
C LYS A 66 3.72 1.40 6.30
N ILE A 67 2.81 0.63 5.70
CA ILE A 67 2.61 -0.79 5.99
C ILE A 67 2.96 -1.55 4.71
N LYS A 68 3.88 -2.50 4.85
CA LYS A 68 4.28 -3.41 3.78
C LYS A 68 3.92 -4.84 4.19
N ILE A 69 3.19 -5.53 3.32
CA ILE A 69 2.68 -6.88 3.53
C ILE A 69 3.21 -7.74 2.39
N GLU A 70 3.90 -8.82 2.74
CA GLU A 70 4.30 -9.83 1.79
C GLU A 70 3.68 -11.17 2.20
N VAL A 71 2.83 -11.74 1.35
CA VAL A 71 2.19 -13.04 1.58
C VAL A 71 2.65 -14.00 0.49
N THR A 72 3.33 -15.07 0.88
CA THR A 72 3.64 -16.17 -0.05
C THR A 72 2.61 -17.27 0.15
N VAL A 73 2.11 -17.87 -0.92
CA VAL A 73 1.14 -18.97 -0.92
C VAL A 73 1.62 -20.08 -1.87
N PRO A 74 1.36 -21.37 -1.57
CA PRO A 74 1.70 -22.46 -2.47
C PRO A 74 0.87 -22.40 -3.76
N ASP A 75 1.37 -23.00 -4.84
CA ASP A 75 0.62 -23.18 -6.07
C ASP A 75 -0.34 -24.37 -5.95
N LEU A 76 -1.65 -24.11 -5.88
CA LEU A 76 -2.71 -25.12 -5.90
C LEU A 76 -3.64 -24.89 -7.10
N ASP A 77 -4.25 -25.97 -7.60
CA ASP A 77 -5.09 -25.93 -8.80
C ASP A 77 -6.33 -25.04 -8.65
N GLU A 78 -6.95 -25.04 -7.47
CA GLU A 78 -8.13 -24.22 -7.17
C GLU A 78 -7.98 -23.58 -5.79
N MET A 79 -7.73 -22.27 -5.74
CA MET A 79 -7.52 -21.58 -4.47
C MET A 79 -8.00 -20.14 -4.47
N GLU A 80 -8.35 -19.67 -3.28
CA GLU A 80 -8.68 -18.28 -2.99
C GLU A 80 -7.88 -17.80 -1.78
N VAL A 81 -7.35 -16.57 -1.87
CA VAL A 81 -6.62 -15.90 -0.81
C VAL A 81 -7.26 -14.55 -0.59
N THR A 82 -7.73 -14.28 0.62
CA THR A 82 -8.29 -12.98 1.00
C THR A 82 -7.43 -12.34 2.08
N LEU A 83 -7.02 -11.11 1.86
CA LEU A 83 -6.21 -10.31 2.75
C LEU A 83 -7.05 -9.14 3.26
N ASN A 84 -7.35 -9.11 4.55
CA ASN A 84 -8.12 -8.03 5.17
C ASN A 84 -7.26 -7.32 6.22
N LEU A 85 -7.01 -6.03 6.00
CA LEU A 85 -6.33 -5.19 6.99
C LEU A 85 -7.35 -4.31 7.71
N ARG A 86 -7.33 -4.34 9.04
CA ARG A 86 -8.27 -3.62 9.91
C ARG A 86 -7.51 -2.83 10.98
N VAL A 87 -8.10 -1.77 11.50
CA VAL A 87 -7.57 -1.05 12.67
C VAL A 87 -8.06 -1.73 13.95
N GLU A 88 -7.19 -1.89 14.96
CA GLU A 88 -7.61 -2.43 16.26
C GLU A 88 -8.49 -1.43 17.03
N GLY A 89 -9.62 -1.89 17.57
CA GLY A 89 -10.41 -1.17 18.58
C GLY A 89 -11.64 -0.40 18.07
N SER A 90 -12.00 -0.51 16.80
CA SER A 90 -13.24 0.07 16.27
C SER A 90 -14.35 -0.96 16.12
N PHE A 91 -15.55 -0.53 16.51
CA PHE A 91 -16.77 -1.34 16.52
C PHE A 91 -17.63 -1.16 15.26
N ALA A 92 -17.24 -0.29 14.32
CA ALA A 92 -17.96 -0.09 13.06
C ALA A 92 -17.02 0.40 11.94
N GLU A 93 -16.77 -0.47 10.96
CA GLU A 93 -16.12 -0.17 9.67
C GLU A 93 -14.68 0.41 9.69
N ASP A 94 -13.74 -0.31 10.33
CA ASP A 94 -12.31 0.03 10.27
C ASP A 94 -11.52 -0.87 9.32
N HIS A 95 -12.12 -1.25 8.18
CA HIS A 95 -11.38 -1.92 7.12
C HIS A 95 -10.51 -0.91 6.37
N LEU A 96 -9.19 -1.05 6.48
CA LEU A 96 -8.24 -0.28 5.67
C LEU A 96 -8.22 -0.77 4.23
N PHE A 97 -8.29 -2.09 4.05
CA PHE A 97 -8.59 -2.74 2.78
C PHE A 97 -9.02 -4.20 2.98
N GLY A 98 -9.65 -4.75 1.95
CA GLY A 98 -9.85 -6.19 1.77
C GLY A 98 -9.60 -6.54 0.32
N TYR A 99 -8.64 -7.42 0.05
CA TYR A 99 -8.28 -7.86 -1.29
C TYR A 99 -8.38 -9.37 -1.40
N GLY A 100 -9.17 -9.84 -2.36
CA GLY A 100 -9.23 -11.25 -2.75
C GLY A 100 -8.36 -11.54 -3.96
N TYR A 101 -7.76 -12.72 -3.98
CA TYR A 101 -7.02 -13.29 -5.11
C TYR A 101 -7.55 -14.71 -5.34
N VAL A 102 -7.75 -15.09 -6.59
CA VAL A 102 -8.35 -16.37 -6.96
C VAL A 102 -7.59 -17.01 -8.12
N LYS A 103 -7.52 -18.34 -8.07
CA LYS A 103 -7.08 -19.22 -9.14
C LYS A 103 -8.16 -20.27 -9.33
N TYR A 104 -8.73 -20.32 -10.54
CA TYR A 104 -9.91 -21.16 -10.83
C TYR A 104 -9.55 -22.55 -11.34
N ASP A 105 -8.43 -22.69 -12.05
CA ASP A 105 -8.07 -23.93 -12.73
C ASP A 105 -6.56 -24.20 -12.70
N GLN A 106 -6.23 -25.48 -12.86
CA GLN A 106 -4.87 -25.95 -13.08
C GLN A 106 -4.26 -25.30 -14.34
N GLY A 107 -3.15 -24.58 -14.16
CA GLY A 107 -2.45 -23.87 -15.24
C GLY A 107 -2.82 -22.39 -15.38
N GLU A 108 -3.78 -21.89 -14.59
CA GLU A 108 -3.99 -20.45 -14.44
C GLU A 108 -3.06 -19.85 -13.39
N ASP A 109 -2.76 -18.56 -13.55
CA ASP A 109 -2.07 -17.77 -12.53
C ASP A 109 -3.05 -17.23 -11.49
N LEU A 110 -2.57 -17.06 -10.26
CA LEU A 110 -3.28 -16.36 -9.21
C LEU A 110 -3.51 -14.90 -9.62
N LYS A 111 -4.78 -14.49 -9.69
CA LYS A 111 -5.19 -13.14 -10.14
C LYS A 111 -6.07 -12.46 -9.10
N PRO A 112 -6.15 -11.13 -9.11
CA PRO A 112 -7.15 -10.39 -8.35
C PRO A 112 -8.57 -10.93 -8.55
N SER A 113 -9.27 -11.19 -7.46
CA SER A 113 -10.66 -11.64 -7.48
C SER A 113 -11.56 -10.48 -7.93
N PRO A 114 -12.41 -10.66 -8.97
CA PRO A 114 -13.29 -9.62 -9.46
C PRO A 114 -14.36 -9.18 -8.45
N ASN A 115 -14.66 -10.03 -7.46
CA ASN A 115 -15.68 -9.79 -6.44
C ASN A 115 -15.10 -9.56 -5.02
N GLY A 116 -13.78 -9.68 -4.86
CA GLY A 116 -13.13 -9.79 -3.55
C GLY A 116 -12.56 -8.50 -2.98
N THR A 117 -12.89 -7.35 -3.57
CA THR A 117 -12.21 -6.09 -3.25
C THR A 117 -13.14 -5.13 -2.51
N LEU A 118 -12.83 -4.84 -1.24
CA LEU A 118 -13.57 -3.91 -0.39
C LEU A 118 -13.16 -2.44 -0.61
N ASP A 119 -11.96 -2.18 -1.16
CA ASP A 119 -11.46 -0.84 -1.47
C ASP A 119 -10.97 -0.77 -2.93
N LYS A 120 -11.37 0.27 -3.67
CA LYS A 120 -10.98 0.46 -5.09
C LYS A 120 -9.51 0.88 -5.26
N SER A 121 -8.73 1.00 -4.20
CA SER A 121 -7.32 1.33 -4.32
C SER A 121 -6.52 0.19 -4.95
N GLU A 122 -5.32 0.52 -5.44
CA GLU A 122 -4.48 -0.39 -6.20
C GLU A 122 -4.18 -1.68 -5.41
N MET A 123 -4.52 -2.83 -5.98
CA MET A 123 -4.27 -4.13 -5.35
C MET A 123 -2.77 -4.46 -5.37
N GLY A 124 -2.36 -5.35 -4.48
CA GLY A 124 -0.98 -5.84 -4.41
C GLY A 124 -0.51 -6.50 -5.70
N GLU A 125 0.78 -6.38 -5.98
CA GLU A 125 1.45 -7.07 -7.09
C GLU A 125 1.61 -8.56 -6.76
N VAL A 126 1.35 -9.42 -7.74
CA VAL A 126 1.50 -10.88 -7.62
C VAL A 126 2.71 -11.33 -8.44
N PHE A 127 3.61 -12.06 -7.79
CA PHE A 127 4.83 -12.60 -8.38
C PHE A 127 4.83 -14.12 -8.28
N THR A 128 5.18 -14.81 -9.36
CA THR A 128 5.40 -16.26 -9.31
C THR A 128 6.78 -16.54 -8.72
N VAL A 129 6.85 -17.35 -7.66
CA VAL A 129 8.10 -17.69 -6.97
C VAL A 129 8.16 -19.18 -6.64
N GLY A 130 9.16 -19.89 -7.16
CA GLY A 130 9.61 -21.20 -6.68
C GLY A 130 8.53 -22.21 -6.25
N GLY A 131 7.49 -22.44 -7.06
CA GLY A 131 6.39 -23.38 -6.74
C GLY A 131 5.20 -22.76 -6.00
N GLY A 132 5.07 -21.44 -6.04
CA GLY A 132 3.96 -20.69 -5.45
C GLY A 132 3.87 -19.26 -5.96
N TYR A 133 3.12 -18.44 -5.24
CA TYR A 133 2.90 -17.03 -5.55
C TYR A 133 3.27 -16.16 -4.34
N LYS A 134 3.81 -14.98 -4.59
CA LYS A 134 4.08 -13.94 -3.60
C LYS A 134 3.23 -12.72 -3.94
N ILE A 135 2.37 -12.34 -3.02
CA ILE A 135 1.57 -11.12 -3.07
C ILE A 135 2.33 -10.06 -2.25
N SER A 136 2.66 -8.92 -2.86
CA SER A 136 3.33 -7.80 -2.19
C SER A 136 2.44 -6.57 -2.22
N LEU A 137 2.17 -6.00 -1.05
CA LEU A 137 1.39 -4.78 -0.88
C LEU A 137 2.18 -3.76 -0.09
N GLU A 138 2.19 -2.51 -0.55
CA GLU A 138 2.71 -1.39 0.22
C GLU A 138 1.66 -0.27 0.22
N LYS A 139 1.23 0.16 1.40
CA LYS A 139 0.25 1.23 1.57
C LYS A 139 0.69 2.18 2.66
N SER A 140 0.38 3.46 2.47
CA SER A 140 0.62 4.49 3.47
C SER A 140 -0.72 5.01 3.99
N TYR A 141 -0.85 5.06 5.31
CA TYR A 141 -2.03 5.56 6.02
C TYR A 141 -1.62 6.71 6.92
N GLU A 142 -2.48 7.72 7.05
CA GLU A 142 -2.28 8.78 8.03
C GLU A 142 -2.19 8.19 9.45
N ALA A 143 -1.31 8.75 10.29
CA ALA A 143 -1.08 8.23 11.63
C ALA A 143 -2.34 8.26 12.51
N SER A 144 -3.24 9.23 12.26
CA SER A 144 -4.55 9.34 12.90
C SER A 144 -5.42 8.10 12.71
N ARG A 145 -5.35 7.46 11.54
CA ARG A 145 -6.15 6.28 11.18
C ARG A 145 -5.62 4.97 11.76
N VAL A 146 -4.32 4.86 12.01
CA VAL A 146 -3.66 3.62 12.46
C VAL A 146 -2.89 3.84 13.77
N SER A 147 -3.48 4.61 14.66
CA SER A 147 -2.84 5.11 15.88
C SER A 147 -2.63 4.04 16.96
N THR A 148 -3.56 3.09 17.10
CA THR A 148 -3.53 2.07 18.17
C THR A 148 -2.84 0.78 17.74
N GLY A 149 -3.11 0.34 16.51
CA GLY A 149 -2.65 -0.94 15.99
C GLY A 149 -3.45 -1.37 14.77
N VAL A 150 -2.97 -2.41 14.10
CA VAL A 150 -3.63 -3.02 12.94
C VAL A 150 -3.69 -4.52 13.09
N SER A 151 -4.73 -5.12 12.53
CA SER A 151 -4.89 -6.56 12.40
C SER A 151 -4.98 -6.95 10.93
N LEU A 152 -4.10 -7.84 10.49
CA LEU A 152 -4.14 -8.47 9.17
C LEU A 152 -4.73 -9.86 9.31
N GLU A 153 -5.90 -10.08 8.72
CA GLU A 153 -6.48 -11.40 8.56
C GLU A 153 -6.15 -11.93 7.16
N VAL A 154 -5.60 -13.15 7.11
CA VAL A 154 -5.32 -13.89 5.87
C VAL A 154 -6.22 -15.11 5.85
N VAL A 155 -7.19 -15.11 4.94
CA VAL A 155 -8.09 -16.24 4.70
C VAL A 155 -7.62 -16.99 3.46
N PHE A 156 -7.29 -18.26 3.63
CA PHE A 156 -6.93 -19.16 2.55
C PHE A 156 -8.02 -20.22 2.37
N VAL A 157 -8.50 -20.39 1.15
CA VAL A 157 -9.46 -21.41 0.78
C VAL A 157 -8.84 -22.28 -0.31
N ASP A 158 -8.67 -23.57 0.00
CA ASP A 158 -8.36 -24.61 -0.97
C ASP A 158 -9.70 -25.22 -1.43
N ASN A 159 -10.06 -24.92 -2.67
CA ASN A 159 -11.32 -25.40 -3.27
C ASN A 159 -11.18 -26.81 -3.85
N SER A 160 -9.97 -27.39 -3.86
CA SER A 160 -9.77 -28.72 -4.41
C SER A 160 -10.42 -29.81 -3.53
N GLY A 161 -11.42 -30.48 -4.09
CA GLY A 161 -12.05 -31.69 -3.55
C GLY A 161 -12.80 -31.53 -2.22
N ALA A 162 -12.07 -31.37 -1.11
CA ALA A 162 -12.61 -31.38 0.25
C ALA A 162 -12.92 -30.00 0.84
N GLY A 163 -12.60 -28.90 0.14
CA GLY A 163 -12.93 -27.54 0.57
C GLY A 163 -12.34 -27.18 1.94
N LYS A 164 -11.06 -26.79 1.98
CA LYS A 164 -10.42 -26.41 3.25
C LYS A 164 -10.30 -24.89 3.35
N THR A 165 -11.03 -24.32 4.29
CA THR A 165 -10.87 -22.92 4.68
C THR A 165 -10.00 -22.82 5.91
N ARG A 166 -9.07 -21.87 5.90
CA ARG A 166 -8.27 -21.47 7.06
C ARG A 166 -8.19 -19.95 7.12
N SER A 167 -8.32 -19.40 8.32
CA SER A 167 -8.09 -17.98 8.59
C SER A 167 -7.03 -17.87 9.68
N ASP A 168 -6.01 -17.05 9.45
CA ASP A 168 -5.00 -16.69 10.42
C ASP A 168 -4.98 -15.15 10.58
N GLU A 169 -4.87 -14.67 11.81
CA GLU A 169 -4.92 -13.25 12.15
C GLU A 169 -3.58 -12.80 12.77
N PHE A 170 -3.04 -11.67 12.28
CA PHE A 170 -1.77 -11.10 12.68
C PHE A 170 -1.97 -9.67 13.18
N VAL A 171 -1.80 -9.50 14.50
CA VAL A 171 -2.01 -8.21 15.16
C VAL A 171 -0.68 -7.53 15.44
N VAL A 172 -0.59 -6.25 15.09
CA VAL A 172 0.52 -5.36 15.41
C VAL A 172 -0.01 -4.18 16.22
N ARG A 173 0.64 -3.89 17.34
CA ARG A 173 0.32 -2.76 18.22
C ARG A 173 1.46 -1.75 18.24
N PHE A 174 1.11 -0.48 18.39
CA PHE A 174 2.05 0.65 18.36
C PHE A 174 2.16 1.34 19.72
#